data_AF-A0A379QGT9-F1
#
_entry.id   AF-A0A379QGT9-F1
#
_cell.length_a   1.000
_cell.length_b   1.000
_cell.length_c   1.000
_cell.angle_alpha   90.00
_cell.angle_beta   90.00
_cell.angle_gamma   90.00
#
_symmetry.space_group_name_H-M   'P 1'
#
loop_
_entity.id
_entity.type
_entity.pdbx_description
1 polymer ?
#
loop_
_entity_poly.entity_id
_entity_poly.type
_entity_poly.pdbx_seq_one_letter_code
_entity_poly.pdbx_strand_id
1 'polypeptide(L)' 'MRDIRRTFKTLARMLHYTENEKDIVNQHANKSIGKKHYDRYNYIIKKRETTLKWEKALQVLLSKNGLDEINLIIEKEKTL' A
#
# COMPACT_ATOMS: atom_id res chain seq x y z
N MET A 1 2.98 -3.94 21.71
CA MET A 1 2.49 -2.92 20.76
C MET A 1 2.66 -3.50 19.35
N ARG A 2 1.58 -3.89 18.65
CA ARG A 2 1.69 -4.35 17.25
C ARG A 2 2.10 -3.16 16.40
N ASP A 3 3.24 -3.27 15.73
CA ASP A 3 3.81 -2.21 14.89
C ASP A 3 2.88 -1.94 13.69
N ILE A 4 2.33 -0.72 13.61
CA ILE A 4 1.45 -0.26 12.51
C ILE A 4 2.10 -0.50 11.15
N ARG A 5 3.42 -0.36 11.06
CA ARG A 5 4.19 -0.62 9.85
C ARG A 5 4.13 -2.08 9.41
N ARG A 6 4.12 -3.01 10.37
CA ARG A 6 3.98 -4.46 10.11
C ARG A 6 2.57 -4.75 9.61
N THR A 7 1.56 -4.13 10.24
CA THR A 7 0.15 -4.21 9.81
C THR A 7 -0.01 -3.72 8.36
N PHE A 8 0.55 -2.55 8.03
CA PHE A 8 0.60 -2.06 6.66
C PHE A 8 1.26 -3.05 5.71
N LYS A 9 2.45 -3.59 6.02
CA LYS A 9 3.16 -4.54 5.13
C LYS A 9 2.34 -5.79 4.84
N THR A 10 1.61 -6.33 5.82
CA THR A 10 0.75 -7.49 5.63
C THR A 10 -0.43 -7.14 4.72
N LEU A 11 -1.16 -6.07 5.03
CA LEU A 11 -2.33 -5.65 4.27
C LEU A 11 -1.98 -5.18 2.86
N ALA A 12 -0.88 -4.45 2.69
CA ALA A 12 -0.41 -4.00 1.39
C ALA A 12 -0.07 -5.18 0.46
N ARG A 13 0.38 -6.32 1.00
CA ARG A 13 0.58 -7.55 0.21
C ARG A 13 -0.76 -8.15 -0.23
N MET A 14 -1.78 -8.12 0.61
CA MET A 14 -3.12 -8.59 0.28
C MET A 14 -3.85 -7.66 -0.71
N LEU A 15 -3.60 -6.36 -0.61
CA LEU A 15 -4.19 -5.30 -1.45
C LEU A 15 -3.36 -5.00 -2.71
N HIS A 16 -2.51 -5.95 -3.13
CA HIS A 16 -1.73 -5.90 -4.37
C HIS A 16 -0.87 -4.63 -4.55
N TYR A 17 -0.26 -4.13 -3.48
CA TYR A 17 0.76 -3.09 -3.60
C TYR A 17 2.03 -3.68 -4.21
N THR A 18 2.54 -2.99 -5.22
CA THR A 18 3.86 -3.27 -5.78
C THR A 18 4.95 -3.08 -4.73
N GLU A 19 6.11 -3.71 -4.94
CA GLU A 19 7.27 -3.53 -4.06
C GLU A 19 7.66 -2.05 -3.94
N ASN A 20 7.67 -1.32 -5.05
CA ASN A 20 7.98 0.09 -5.09
C ASN A 20 6.97 0.95 -4.31
N GLU A 21 5.67 0.66 -4.37
CA GLU A 21 4.66 1.35 -3.56
C GLU A 21 4.84 1.10 -2.06
N LYS A 22 5.11 -0.16 -1.67
CA LYS A 22 5.40 -0.51 -0.27
C LYS A 22 6.63 0.23 0.24
N ASP A 23 7.67 0.37 -0.58
CA ASP A 23 8.89 1.10 -0.24
C ASP A 23 8.66 2.61 -0.11
N ILE A 24 7.85 3.18 -1.00
CA ILE A 24 7.47 4.60 -0.98
C ILE A 24 6.75 4.96 0.32
N VAL A 25 5.79 4.14 0.77
CA VAL A 25 5.05 4.39 2.03
C VAL A 25 5.94 4.20 3.25
N ASN A 26 6.79 3.17 3.25
CA ASN A 26 7.69 2.88 4.37
C ASN A 26 8.97 3.74 4.39
N GLN A 27 9.13 4.66 3.43
CA GLN A 27 10.34 5.47 3.25
C GLN A 27 11.62 4.60 3.16
N HIS A 28 11.53 3.43 2.54
CA HIS A 28 12.72 2.63 2.28
C HIS A 28 13.56 3.32 1.20
N ALA A 29 14.77 3.74 1.57
CA ALA A 29 15.75 4.27 0.64
C ALA A 29 16.16 3.15 -0.35
N ASN A 30 15.70 3.25 -1.59
CA ASN A 30 16.13 2.36 -2.65
C ASN A 30 17.62 2.57 -2.92
N LYS A 31 18.46 1.61 -2.52
CA LYS A 31 19.92 1.67 -2.65
C LYS A 31 20.44 1.39 -4.08
N SER A 32 19.56 1.12 -5.05
CA SER A 32 19.99 0.82 -6.42
C SER A 32 20.40 2.09 -7.16
N ILE A 33 21.65 2.12 -7.61
CA ILE A 33 22.35 3.27 -8.21
C ILE A 33 21.64 3.79 -9.48
N GLY A 34 20.90 2.93 -10.20
CA GLY A 34 20.13 3.28 -11.41
C GLY A 34 18.94 4.21 -11.19
N LYS A 35 18.51 4.41 -9.94
CA LYS A 35 17.39 5.31 -9.57
C LYS A 35 17.85 6.68 -9.06
N LYS A 36 19.12 7.06 -9.24
CA LYS A 36 19.63 8.41 -8.94
C LYS A 36 18.87 9.54 -9.68
N HIS A 37 18.20 9.18 -10.80
CA HIS A 37 17.25 10.04 -11.52
C HIS A 37 15.78 9.75 -11.17
N TYR A 38 15.47 9.38 -9.93
CA TYR A 38 14.10 9.59 -9.45
C TYR A 38 13.89 11.09 -9.41
N ASP A 39 13.21 11.61 -10.42
CA ASP A 39 12.69 12.95 -10.39
C ASP A 39 11.89 13.10 -9.09
N ARG A 40 12.40 13.97 -8.22
CA ARG A 40 11.85 14.20 -6.87
C ARG A 40 10.39 14.62 -6.96
N TYR A 41 10.02 15.29 -8.05
CA TYR A 41 8.65 15.67 -8.33
C TYR A 41 7.75 14.45 -8.50
N ASN A 42 8.13 13.53 -9.39
CA ASN A 42 7.41 12.27 -9.61
C ASN A 42 7.39 11.38 -8.37
N TYR A 43 8.42 11.43 -7.52
CA TYR A 43 8.44 10.71 -6.24
C TYR A 43 7.36 11.21 -5.28
N ILE A 44 7.22 12.53 -5.11
CA ILE A 44 6.22 13.10 -4.20
C ILE A 44 4.79 12.80 -4.69
N ILE A 45 4.56 12.89 -6.00
CA ILE A 45 3.27 12.53 -6.62
C ILE A 45 2.93 11.07 -6.31
N LYS A 46 3.84 10.14 -6.64
CA LYS A 46 3.63 8.71 -6.36
C LYS A 46 3.42 8.44 -4.87
N LYS A 47 4.17 9.11 -4.00
CA LYS A 47 3.99 9.00 -2.54
C LYS A 47 2.59 9.41 -2.11
N ARG A 48 2.08 10.52 -2.63
CA ARG A 48 0.72 10.98 -2.35
C ARG A 48 -0.32 9.97 -2.84
N GLU A 49 -0.22 9.52 -4.08
CA GLU A 49 -1.14 8.55 -4.69
C GLU A 49 -1.17 7.23 -3.90
N THR A 50 -0.01 6.68 -3.56
CA THR A 50 0.08 5.44 -2.78
C THR A 50 -0.46 5.63 -1.36
N THR A 51 -0.25 6.80 -0.74
CA THR A 51 -0.79 7.10 0.59
C THR A 51 -2.32 7.23 0.55
N LEU A 52 -2.89 7.86 -0.49
CA LEU A 52 -4.34 7.94 -0.70
C LEU A 52 -4.97 6.55 -0.92
N LYS A 53 -4.28 5.66 -1.65
CA LYS A 53 -4.70 4.26 -1.79
C LYS A 53 -4.75 3.57 -0.41
N TRP A 54 -3.80 3.88 0.47
CA TRP A 54 -3.75 3.31 1.82
C TRP A 54 -4.84 3.87 2.72
N GLU A 55 -5.09 5.17 2.65
CA GLU A 55 -6.19 5.83 3.36
C GLU A 55 -7.53 5.20 3.00
N LYS A 56 -7.82 5.02 1.70
CA LYS A 56 -9.05 4.37 1.24
C LYS A 56 -9.19 2.95 1.80
N ALA A 57 -8.10 2.18 1.78
CA ALA A 57 -8.10 0.84 2.36
C ALA A 57 -8.38 0.86 3.87
N LEU A 58 -7.83 1.83 4.60
CA LEU A 58 -8.11 2.02 6.03
C LEU A 58 -9.57 2.42 6.28
N GLN A 59 -10.14 3.30 5.46
CA GLN A 59 -11.54 3.70 5.58
C GLN A 59 -12.48 2.51 5.40
N VAL A 60 -12.19 1.63 4.43
CA VAL A 60 -12.91 0.36 4.26
C VAL A 60 -12.71 -0.51 5.50
N LEU A 61 -11.47 -0.76 5.94
CA LEU A 61 -11.17 -1.60 7.12
C LEU A 61 -11.87 -1.15 8.41
N LEU A 62 -12.01 0.17 8.59
CA LEU A 62 -12.61 0.77 9.78
C LEU A 62 -14.14 0.93 9.64
N SER A 63 -14.72 0.61 8.49
CA SER A 63 -16.17 0.60 8.29
C SER A 63 -16.80 -0.56 9.07
N LYS A 64 -18.08 -0.43 9.47
CA LYS A 64 -18.79 -1.44 10.29
C LYS A 64 -18.77 -2.85 9.69
N ASN A 65 -18.68 -2.97 8.37
CA ASN A 65 -18.66 -4.23 7.63
C ASN A 65 -17.36 -4.41 6.80
N GLY A 66 -16.33 -3.63 7.12
CA GLY A 66 -15.12 -3.51 6.31
C GLY A 66 -14.34 -4.80 6.09
N LEU A 67 -14.37 -5.67 7.11
CA LEU A 67 -13.71 -6.97 7.04
C LEU A 67 -14.39 -7.90 6.02
N ASP A 68 -15.71 -7.87 5.96
CA ASP A 68 -16.51 -8.69 5.05
C ASP A 68 -16.37 -8.20 3.61
N GLU A 69 -16.35 -6.87 3.40
CA GLU A 69 -16.09 -6.27 2.08
C GLU A 69 -14.70 -6.63 1.54
N ILE A 70 -13.68 -6.64 2.39
CA ILE A 70 -12.31 -7.02 1.99
C ILE A 70 -12.22 -8.50 1.66
N ASN A 71 -12.86 -9.36 2.44
CA ASN A 71 -12.92 -10.79 2.14
C ASN A 71 -13.63 -11.05 0.81
N LEU A 72 -14.73 -10.35 0.52
CA LEU A 72 -15.43 -10.44 -0.76
C LEU A 72 -14.58 -9.99 -1.96
N ILE A 73 -13.77 -8.93 -1.81
CA ILE A 73 -12.84 -8.49 -2.85
C ILE A 73 -11.79 -9.58 -3.11
N ILE A 74 -11.18 -10.10 -2.05
CA ILE A 74 -10.16 -11.17 -2.13
C ILE A 74 -10.74 -12.44 -2.77
N GLU A 75 -11.98 -12.81 -2.45
CA GLU A 75 -12.65 -13.99 -2.98
C GLU A 75 -13.03 -13.84 -4.45
N LYS A 76 -13.59 -12.69 -4.86
CA LYS A 76 -13.91 -12.40 -6.27
C LYS A 76 -12.67 -12.43 -7.17
N GLU A 77 -11.53 -11.97 -6.67
CA GLU A 77 -10.26 -11.98 -7.43
C GLU A 77 -9.65 -13.37 -7.57
N LYS A 78 -9.94 -14.33 -6.67
CA LYS A 78 -9.51 -15.74 -6.82
C LYS A 78 -10.33 -16.52 -7.86
N THR A 79 -11.50 -16.02 -8.22
CA THR A 79 -12.41 -16.67 -9.17
C THR A 79 -12.23 -16.24 -10.63
N LEU A 80 -11.33 -15.27 -10.88
CA LEU A 80 -10.88 -14.82 -12.20
C LEU A 80 -9.54 -15.48 -12.56
#